data_AF-A0A2N1NE26-F1
#
_entry.id   AF-A0A2N1NE26-F1
#
_cell.length_a   1.000
_cell.length_b   1.000
_cell.length_c   1.000
_cell.angle_alpha   90.00
_cell.angle_beta   90.00
_cell.angle_gamma   90.00
#
_symmetry.space_group_name_H-M   'P 1'
#
loop_
_entity.id
_entity.type
_entity.pdbx_description
1 polymer ?
#
loop_
_entity_poly.entity_id
_entity_poly.type
_entity_poly.pdbx_seq_one_letter_code
_entity_poly.pdbx_strand_id
1 'polypeptide(L)'
;IFWLKLQEMMKELCEKHWLGEVVAYIYVMAFQKRGLLHAYNLLIYSTKSKIQSIEKYDLCVSAEIPDHKLNPLAYETITTIMMHGPYGILNTSLPCMKDGK
;
A
#
# COMPACT_ATOMS: atom_id res chain seq x y z
N ILE A 1 -5.91 15.41 4.19
CA ILE A 1 -6.45 14.03 4.37
C ILE A 1 -5.33 12.99 4.45
N PHE A 2 -4.39 12.90 3.49
CA PHE A 2 -3.32 11.89 3.49
C PHE A 2 -2.55 11.81 4.82
N TRP A 3 -2.04 12.94 5.32
CA TRP A 3 -1.30 13.00 6.58
C TRP A 3 -2.10 12.48 7.79
N LEU A 4 -3.36 12.88 7.92
CA LEU A 4 -4.24 12.41 9.00
C LEU A 4 -4.44 10.88 8.93
N LYS A 5 -4.60 10.32 7.72
CA LYS A 5 -4.71 8.87 7.54
C LYS A 5 -3.41 8.14 7.88
N LEU A 6 -2.25 8.70 7.50
CA LEU A 6 -0.94 8.16 7.85
C LEU A 6 -0.74 8.16 9.37
N GLN A 7 -1.09 9.26 10.06
CA GLN A 7 -0.99 9.34 11.52
C GLN A 7 -1.88 8.32 12.23
N GLU A 8 -3.14 8.17 11.82
CA GLU A 8 -4.03 7.16 12.43
C GLU A 8 -3.51 5.75 12.15
N MET A 9 -3.06 5.44 10.93
CA MET A 9 -2.46 4.14 10.62
C MET A 9 -1.23 3.86 11.49
N MET A 10 -0.34 4.84 11.68
CA MET A 10 0.82 4.69 12.55
C MET A 10 0.43 4.46 14.02
N LYS A 11 -0.64 5.12 14.49
CA LYS A 11 -1.20 4.88 15.82
C LYS A 11 -1.71 3.45 15.98
N GLU A 12 -2.43 2.93 15.00
CA GLU A 12 -2.93 1.55 15.04
C GLU A 12 -1.80 0.51 15.05
N LEU A 13 -0.75 0.76 14.27
CA LEU A 13 0.38 -0.16 14.15
C LEU A 13 1.32 -0.07 15.36
N CYS A 14 1.63 1.14 15.84
CA CYS A 14 2.66 1.35 16.85
C CYS A 14 2.14 1.46 18.28
N GLU A 15 0.95 2.04 18.50
CA GLU A 15 0.37 2.21 19.85
C GLU A 15 -0.64 1.12 20.19
N LYS A 16 -1.52 0.75 19.24
CA LYS A 16 -2.53 -0.30 19.44
C LYS A 16 -1.99 -1.71 19.17
N HIS A 17 -0.77 -1.82 18.63
CA HIS A 17 -0.09 -3.08 18.34
C HIS A 17 -0.91 -4.05 17.47
N TRP A 18 -1.65 -3.53 16.49
CA TRP A 18 -2.57 -4.34 15.67
C TRP A 18 -1.86 -5.52 14.96
N LEU A 19 -0.62 -5.32 14.52
CA LEU A 19 0.21 -6.34 13.88
C LEU A 19 1.33 -6.87 14.80
N GLY A 20 1.23 -6.58 16.10
CA GLY A 20 2.26 -6.89 17.09
C GLY A 20 3.04 -5.67 17.55
N GLU A 21 3.98 -5.91 18.48
CA GLU A 21 4.77 -4.87 19.12
C GLU A 21 5.85 -4.34 18.17
N VAL A 22 5.75 -3.06 17.81
CA VAL A 22 6.73 -2.33 17.02
C VAL A 22 7.72 -1.65 17.97
N VAL A 23 9.01 -1.98 17.85
CA VAL A 23 10.09 -1.41 18.69
C VAL A 23 10.77 -0.20 18.06
N ALA A 24 10.72 -0.10 16.73
CA ALA A 24 11.21 1.04 15.98
C ALA A 24 10.50 1.12 14.63
N TYR A 25 10.43 2.32 14.05
CA TYR A 25 9.92 2.50 12.71
C TYR A 25 10.65 3.63 11.99
N ILE A 26 10.68 3.56 10.67
CA ILE A 26 11.14 4.61 9.77
C ILE A 26 10.06 4.78 8.72
N TYR A 27 9.70 6.02 8.39
CA TYR A 27 8.86 6.26 7.22
C TYR A 27 9.38 7.41 6.37
N VAL A 28 9.16 7.29 5.07
CA VAL A 28 9.53 8.31 4.08
C VAL A 28 8.31 8.62 3.24
N MET A 29 7.99 9.91 3.11
CA MET A 29 6.96 10.38 2.18
C MET A 29 7.62 10.83 0.89
N ALA A 30 7.13 10.32 -0.24
CA ALA A 30 7.59 10.69 -1.57
C ALA A 30 6.39 10.78 -2.53
N PHE A 31 6.57 11.51 -3.62
CA PHE A 31 5.60 11.53 -4.70
C PHE A 31 5.83 10.34 -5.63
N GLN A 32 4.79 9.54 -5.88
CA GLN A 32 4.80 8.53 -6.93
C GLN A 32 4.75 9.18 -8.32
N LYS A 33 5.07 8.42 -9.37
CA LYS A 33 5.08 8.86 -10.79
C LYS A 33 3.79 9.54 -11.27
N ARG A 34 2.68 9.42 -10.52
CA ARG A 34 1.38 10.04 -10.82
C ARG A 34 1.07 11.27 -9.93
N GLY A 35 2.05 11.82 -9.22
CA GLY A 35 1.89 13.00 -8.36
C GLY A 35 1.15 12.74 -7.04
N LEU A 36 0.85 11.49 -6.71
CA LEU A 36 0.23 11.12 -5.45
C LEU A 36 1.30 10.95 -4.37
N LEU A 37 1.00 11.46 -3.18
CA LEU A 37 1.80 11.20 -1.98
C LEU A 37 1.73 9.71 -1.63
N HIS A 38 2.90 9.13 -1.39
CA HIS A 38 3.09 7.76 -1.00
C HIS A 38 4.02 7.70 0.21
N ALA A 39 3.70 6.84 1.17
CA ALA A 39 4.52 6.63 2.36
C ALA A 39 5.13 5.23 2.30
N TYR A 40 6.45 5.17 2.35
CA TYR A 40 7.19 3.95 2.60
C TYR A 40 7.34 3.80 4.11
N ASN A 41 6.75 2.76 4.71
CA ASN A 41 6.83 2.51 6.15
C ASN A 41 7.65 1.24 6.39
N LEU A 42 8.73 1.35 7.15
CA LEU A 42 9.51 0.23 7.66
C LEU A 42 9.22 0.08 9.15
N LEU A 43 8.61 -1.03 9.54
CA LEU A 43 8.31 -1.35 10.94
C LEU A 43 9.26 -2.45 11.42
N ILE A 44 9.90 -2.23 12.55
CA ILE A 44 10.80 -3.18 13.21
C ILE A 44 10.05 -3.76 14.41
N TYR A 45 9.69 -5.03 14.33
CA TYR A 45 8.95 -5.72 15.39
C TYR A 45 9.86 -6.29 16.49
N SER A 46 9.32 -6.39 17.70
CA SER A 46 9.97 -7.11 18.79
C SER A 46 10.17 -8.58 18.43
N THR A 47 11.15 -9.24 19.06
CA THR A 47 11.45 -10.66 18.78
C THR A 47 10.25 -11.58 19.01
N LYS A 48 9.38 -11.25 19.97
CA LYS A 48 8.16 -12.00 20.29
C LYS A 48 7.05 -11.77 19.25
N SER A 49 7.01 -10.60 18.61
CA SER A 49 6.01 -10.24 17.62
C SER A 49 6.43 -10.50 16.17
N LYS A 50 7.66 -10.96 15.93
CA LYS A 50 8.07 -11.37 14.58
C LYS A 50 7.17 -12.48 14.06
N ILE A 51 6.64 -12.27 12.85
CA ILE A 51 5.94 -13.31 12.10
C ILE A 51 7.00 -14.30 11.59
N GLN A 52 6.87 -15.57 12.00
CA GLN A 52 7.87 -16.62 11.75
C GLN A 52 7.33 -17.82 10.95
N SER A 53 6.08 -17.78 10.51
CA SER A 53 5.49 -18.85 9.70
C SER A 53 4.83 -18.28 8.46
N ILE A 54 4.87 -19.05 7.37
CA ILE A 54 4.34 -18.65 6.06
C ILE A 54 2.83 -18.40 6.17
N GLU A 55 2.13 -19.29 6.88
CA GLU A 55 0.68 -19.20 7.06
C GLU A 55 0.28 -17.91 7.79
N LYS A 56 1.09 -17.47 8.76
CA LYS A 56 0.86 -16.19 9.44
C LYS A 56 1.18 -14.99 8.57
N TYR A 57 2.15 -15.10 7.65
CA TYR A 57 2.40 -14.04 6.67
C TYR A 57 1.22 -13.88 5.71
N ASP A 58 0.68 -14.99 5.19
CA ASP A 58 -0.46 -14.97 4.27
C ASP A 58 -1.73 -14.38 4.91
N LEU A 59 -1.90 -14.52 6.22
CA LEU A 59 -3.01 -13.91 6.97
C LEU A 59 -2.85 -12.39 7.16
N CYS A 60 -1.61 -11.89 7.20
CA CYS A 60 -1.33 -10.48 7.48
C CYS A 60 -1.11 -9.66 6.21
N VAL A 61 -0.75 -10.30 5.10
CA VAL A 61 -0.42 -9.62 3.84
C VAL A 61 -1.32 -10.19 2.75
N SER A 62 -2.24 -9.36 2.27
CA SER A 62 -3.06 -9.67 1.10
C SER A 62 -3.04 -8.52 0.10
N ALA A 63 -3.31 -8.86 -1.17
CA ALA A 63 -3.56 -7.90 -2.23
C ALA A 63 -4.90 -8.28 -2.87
N GLU A 64 -5.94 -7.52 -2.56
CA GLU A 64 -7.31 -7.84 -2.95
C GLU A 64 -7.89 -6.73 -3.84
N ILE A 65 -8.67 -7.16 -4.83
CA ILE A 65 -9.58 -6.27 -5.55
C ILE A 65 -10.93 -6.36 -4.82
N PRO A 66 -11.45 -5.25 -4.26
CA PRO A 66 -12.71 -5.28 -3.51
C PRO A 66 -13.88 -5.79 -4.37
N ASP A 67 -14.91 -6.37 -3.77
CA ASP A 67 -16.09 -6.76 -4.56
C ASP A 67 -16.85 -5.51 -5.06
N HIS A 68 -17.13 -5.45 -6.37
CA HIS A 68 -17.79 -4.30 -7.00
C HIS A 68 -19.22 -4.06 -6.48
N LYS A 69 -19.94 -5.10 -6.06
CA LYS A 69 -21.32 -4.98 -5.55
C LYS A 69 -21.35 -4.63 -4.07
N LEU A 70 -20.48 -5.24 -3.28
CA LEU A 70 -20.43 -5.03 -1.82
C LEU A 70 -19.70 -3.73 -1.44
N ASN A 71 -18.63 -3.39 -2.16
CA ASN A 71 -17.76 -2.25 -1.86
C ASN A 71 -17.44 -1.43 -3.13
N PRO A 72 -18.44 -0.83 -3.80
CA PRO A 72 -18.26 -0.18 -5.10
C PRO A 72 -17.22 0.94 -5.08
N LEU A 73 -17.20 1.78 -4.03
CA LEU A 73 -16.25 2.89 -3.91
C LEU A 73 -14.81 2.39 -3.75
N ALA A 74 -14.60 1.33 -2.95
CA ALA A 74 -13.28 0.74 -2.77
C ALA A 74 -12.80 0.08 -4.07
N TYR A 75 -13.69 -0.62 -4.77
CA TYR A 75 -13.40 -1.20 -6.08
C TYR A 75 -12.96 -0.14 -7.09
N GLU A 76 -13.75 0.93 -7.27
CA GLU A 76 -13.43 2.03 -8.18
C GLU A 76 -12.08 2.68 -7.81
N THR A 77 -11.87 2.94 -6.52
CA THR A 77 -10.62 3.55 -6.04
C THR A 77 -9.42 2.66 -6.38
N ILE A 78 -9.44 1.39 -5.98
CA ILE A 78 -8.33 0.45 -6.18
C ILE A 78 -8.07 0.20 -7.66
N THR A 79 -9.12 -0.01 -8.46
CA THR A 79 -8.97 -0.22 -9.91
C THR A 79 -8.43 1.00 -10.64
N THR A 80 -8.69 2.21 -10.14
CA THR A 80 -8.18 3.46 -10.74
C THR A 80 -6.73 3.75 -10.36
N ILE A 81 -6.37 3.58 -9.08
CA ILE A 81 -5.08 4.07 -8.56
C ILE A 81 -4.02 2.98 -8.37
N MET A 82 -4.41 1.73 -8.12
CA MET A 82 -3.49 0.62 -7.84
C MET A 82 -3.26 -0.30 -9.04
N MET A 83 -4.21 -0.35 -9.98
CA MET A 83 -4.04 -1.13 -11.21
C MET A 83 -3.18 -0.37 -12.22
N HIS A 84 -2.25 -1.09 -12.83
CA HIS A 84 -1.58 -0.59 -14.01
C HIS A 84 -2.56 -0.71 -15.19
N GLY A 85 -2.75 0.40 -15.91
CA GLY A 85 -3.43 0.37 -17.19
C GLY A 85 -2.60 -0.39 -18.23
N PRO A 86 -3.18 -0.67 -19.41
CA PRO A 86 -2.43 -1.28 -20.51
C PRO A 86 -1.13 -0.49 -20.76
N TYR A 87 -0.04 -1.21 -21.00
CA TYR A 87 1.31 -0.67 -21.25
C TYR A 87 1.75 -1.03 -22.68
N GLY A 88 2.70 -0.28 -23.25
CA GLY A 88 3.25 -0.60 -24.56
C GLY A 88 2.34 -0.14 -25.70
N ILE A 89 2.21 -0.98 -26.73
CA ILE A 89 1.45 -0.68 -27.97
C ILE A 89 -0.02 -0.38 -27.67
N LEU A 90 -0.56 -0.96 -26.59
CA LEU A 90 -1.95 -0.76 -26.16
C LEU A 90 -2.18 0.61 -25.51
N ASN A 91 -1.11 1.31 -25.10
CA ASN A 91 -1.20 2.68 -24.59
C ASN A 91 0.15 3.41 -24.70
N THR A 92 0.41 3.95 -25.89
CA THR A 92 1.65 4.68 -26.19
C THR A 92 1.70 6.09 -25.58
N SER A 93 0.61 6.55 -24.97
CA SER A 93 0.49 7.88 -24.35
C SER A 93 1.06 7.97 -22.93
N LEU A 94 1.51 6.84 -22.35
CA LEU A 94 2.03 6.81 -20.99
C LEU A 94 3.38 7.56 -20.89
N PRO A 95 3.65 8.28 -19.78
CA PRO A 95 4.87 9.09 -19.61
C PRO A 95 6.19 8.31 -19.65
N CYS A 96 6.13 6.99 -19.51
CA CYS A 96 7.28 6.09 -19.54
C CYS A 96 7.55 5.47 -20.91
N MET A 97 6.66 5.68 -21.89
CA MET A 97 6.86 5.24 -23.28
C MET A 97 7.85 6.20 -23.96
N LYS A 98 8.91 5.67 -24.54
CA LYS A 98 9.92 6.47 -25.24
C LYS A 98 9.73 6.25 -26.73
N ASP A 99 9.50 7.31 -27.50
CA ASP A 99 9.20 7.22 -28.95
C ASP A 99 7.96 6.37 -29.29
N GLY A 100 6.98 6.29 -28.37
CA GLY A 100 5.80 5.44 -28.53
C GLY A 100 6.08 3.94 -28.43
N LYS A 101 7.23 3.55 -27.85
CA LYS A 101 7.67 2.18 -27.60
C LYS A 101 8.03 1.96 -26.13
#